data_AF-A0A916QG94-F1
#
_entry.id   AF-A0A916QG94-F1
#
_cell.length_a   1.000
_cell.length_b   1.000
_cell.length_c   1.000
_cell.angle_alpha   90.00
_cell.angle_beta   90.00
_cell.angle_gamma   90.00
#
_symmetry.space_group_name_H-M   'P 1'
#
loop_
_entity.id
_entity.type
_entity.pdbx_description
1 polymer ?
#
loop_
_entity_poly.entity_id
_entity_poly.type
_entity_poly.pdbx_seq_one_letter_code
_entity_poly.pdbx_strand_id
1 'polypeptide(L)'
;MSQKRALIIGCGIAGPAVAIFLKRAGYDPCIYEAKEVHNDYTGLFLNVARNGMRVLAELGVDEQIRREGIEMRAMSFHSSNGKYLGTIGERSGEPQGYTVKRGFPHQVLREAALREGIPVEFGRKLVHMQMTDRQVTAFFEDGTSAKGDFLVGCDAFIRALASCSCRAPWSPNIRG
;
A
#
# COMPACT_ATOMS: atom_id res chain seq x y z
N MET A 1 -10.70 25.97 4.27
CA MET A 1 -9.55 25.83 3.36
C MET A 1 -9.88 24.70 2.39
N SER A 2 -9.62 24.85 1.09
CA SER A 2 -9.82 23.75 0.13
C SER A 2 -8.91 22.58 0.51
N GLN A 3 -9.46 21.36 0.59
CA GLN A 3 -8.63 20.18 0.84
C GLN A 3 -7.63 20.00 -0.30
N LYS A 4 -6.37 19.73 0.03
CA LYS A 4 -5.32 19.48 -0.96
C LYS A 4 -5.55 18.13 -1.63
N ARG A 5 -5.44 18.07 -2.95
CA ARG A 5 -5.69 16.88 -3.75
C ARG A 5 -4.43 16.04 -3.88
N ALA A 6 -4.54 14.75 -3.55
CA ALA A 6 -3.45 13.78 -3.61
C ALA A 6 -3.71 12.75 -4.71
N LEU A 7 -2.78 12.62 -5.67
CA LEU A 7 -2.86 11.59 -6.71
C LEU A 7 -2.10 10.35 -6.23
N ILE A 8 -2.76 9.21 -6.12
CA ILE A 8 -2.16 7.96 -5.65
C ILE A 8 -2.08 6.99 -6.81
N ILE A 9 -0.88 6.58 -7.19
CA ILE A 9 -0.66 5.72 -8.35
C ILE A 9 -0.44 4.28 -7.88
N GLY A 10 -1.41 3.42 -8.14
CA GLY A 10 -1.47 2.00 -7.80
C GLY A 10 -2.51 1.68 -6.73
N CYS A 11 -3.40 0.72 -7.01
CA CYS A 11 -4.39 0.15 -6.09
C CYS A 11 -3.96 -1.25 -5.60
N GLY A 12 -2.70 -1.35 -5.15
CA GLY A 12 -2.18 -2.51 -4.43
C GLY A 12 -2.57 -2.50 -2.94
N ILE A 13 -1.69 -2.98 -2.07
CA ILE A 13 -1.86 -2.87 -0.60
C ILE A 13 -1.59 -1.43 -0.14
N ALA A 14 -0.49 -0.83 -0.61
CA ALA A 14 -0.04 0.47 -0.13
C ALA A 14 -0.96 1.63 -0.55
N GLY A 15 -1.52 1.58 -1.76
CA GLY A 15 -2.36 2.67 -2.31
C GLY A 15 -3.57 2.99 -1.45
N PRO A 16 -4.51 2.05 -1.23
CA PRO A 16 -5.67 2.27 -0.39
C PRO A 16 -5.31 2.59 1.06
N ALA A 17 -4.28 1.94 1.62
CA ALA A 17 -3.81 2.22 2.98
C ALA A 17 -3.37 3.69 3.15
N VAL A 18 -2.51 4.18 2.23
CA VAL A 18 -2.08 5.58 2.23
C VAL A 18 -3.25 6.52 1.97
N ALA A 19 -4.16 6.17 1.06
CA ALA A 19 -5.32 6.98 0.74
C ALA A 19 -6.21 7.21 1.97
N ILE A 20 -6.51 6.16 2.73
CA ILE A 20 -7.29 6.24 3.96
C ILE A 20 -6.60 7.16 4.97
N PHE A 21 -5.29 7.00 5.21
CA PHE A 21 -4.57 7.89 6.12
C PHE A 21 -4.56 9.34 5.65
N LEU A 22 -4.40 9.59 4.34
CA LEU A 22 -4.47 10.93 3.77
C LEU A 22 -5.86 11.55 3.92
N LYS A 23 -6.92 10.79 3.66
CA LYS A 23 -8.31 11.23 3.86
C LYS A 23 -8.54 11.66 5.30
N ARG A 24 -8.11 10.83 6.26
CA ARG A 24 -8.20 11.11 7.71
C ARG A 24 -7.35 12.30 8.14
N ALA A 25 -6.24 12.56 7.46
CA ALA A 25 -5.41 13.75 7.66
C ALA A 25 -5.96 15.02 6.98
N GLY A 26 -7.14 14.95 6.33
CA GLY A 26 -7.79 16.10 5.70
C GLY A 26 -7.38 16.35 4.24
N TYR A 27 -6.83 15.37 3.54
CA TYR A 27 -6.55 15.49 2.11
C TYR A 27 -7.71 14.94 1.26
N ASP A 28 -7.71 15.26 -0.04
CA ASP A 28 -8.62 14.69 -1.05
C ASP A 28 -7.85 13.68 -1.94
N PRO A 29 -7.71 12.41 -1.51
CA PRO A 29 -7.01 11.40 -2.28
C PRO A 29 -7.87 10.83 -3.41
N CYS A 30 -7.22 10.54 -4.54
CA CYS A 30 -7.79 9.74 -5.63
C CYS A 30 -6.78 8.69 -6.07
N ILE A 31 -7.22 7.43 -6.17
CA ILE A 31 -6.37 6.29 -6.55
C ILE A 31 -6.52 6.02 -8.04
N TYR A 32 -5.40 5.82 -8.73
CA TYR A 32 -5.32 5.49 -10.15
C TYR A 32 -4.61 4.14 -10.31
N GLU A 33 -5.28 3.15 -10.89
CA GLU A 33 -4.76 1.79 -11.07
C GLU A 33 -4.58 1.47 -12.55
N ALA A 34 -3.42 0.92 -12.91
CA ALA A 34 -3.08 0.60 -14.29
C ALA A 34 -3.95 -0.52 -14.88
N LYS A 35 -4.32 -1.52 -14.07
CA LYS A 35 -5.18 -2.62 -14.50
C LYS A 35 -6.63 -2.15 -14.66
N GLU A 36 -7.33 -2.68 -15.65
CA GLU A 36 -8.77 -2.42 -15.86
C GLU A 36 -9.64 -3.08 -14.79
N VAL A 37 -9.21 -4.24 -14.28
CA VAL A 37 -9.90 -4.98 -13.21
C VAL A 37 -8.85 -5.56 -12.27
N HIS A 38 -9.12 -5.49 -10.97
CA HIS A 38 -8.29 -6.19 -9.99
C HIS A 38 -8.59 -7.70 -10.03
N ASN A 39 -7.55 -8.51 -10.23
CA ASN A 39 -7.71 -9.96 -10.08
C ASN A 39 -7.55 -10.35 -8.61
N ASP A 40 -8.65 -10.26 -7.85
CA ASP A 40 -8.72 -10.62 -6.43
C ASP A 40 -8.44 -12.12 -6.18
N TYR A 41 -8.43 -12.95 -7.24
CA TYR A 41 -8.23 -14.40 -7.19
C TYR A 41 -6.83 -14.86 -7.58
N THR A 42 -5.91 -13.97 -7.97
CA THR A 42 -4.55 -14.36 -8.36
C THR A 42 -3.71 -14.88 -7.19
N GLY A 43 -3.14 -16.07 -7.41
CA GLY A 43 -2.55 -16.93 -6.39
C GLY A 43 -1.17 -16.50 -5.88
N LEU A 44 -1.03 -16.67 -4.56
CA LEU A 44 0.11 -17.00 -3.71
C LEU A 44 -0.30 -16.58 -2.29
N PHE A 45 0.25 -17.24 -1.27
CA PHE A 45 0.02 -16.83 0.11
C PHE A 45 0.93 -15.66 0.48
N LEU A 46 0.40 -14.73 1.26
CA LEU A 46 1.14 -13.64 1.87
C LEU A 46 1.05 -13.80 3.39
N ASN A 47 2.20 -13.71 4.08
CA ASN A 47 2.19 -13.57 5.52
C ASN A 47 2.17 -12.09 5.91
N VAL A 48 1.18 -11.72 6.71
CA VAL A 48 1.06 -10.41 7.33
C VAL A 48 1.58 -10.52 8.75
N ALA A 49 2.80 -10.04 8.98
CA ALA A 49 3.42 -10.01 10.30
C ALA A 49 2.69 -9.05 11.26
N ARG A 50 2.97 -9.16 12.57
CA ARG A 50 2.27 -8.37 13.61
C ARG A 50 2.31 -6.86 13.37
N ASN A 51 3.41 -6.33 12.86
CA ASN A 51 3.52 -4.90 12.53
C ASN A 51 2.51 -4.50 11.43
N GLY A 52 2.36 -5.31 10.38
CA GLY A 52 1.34 -5.13 9.36
C GLY A 52 -0.08 -5.22 9.94
N MET A 53 -0.33 -6.19 10.83
CA MET A 53 -1.63 -6.33 11.51
C MET A 53 -1.97 -5.09 12.36
N ARG A 54 -1.00 -4.45 13.01
CA ARG A 54 -1.22 -3.20 13.75
C ARG A 54 -1.66 -2.07 12.82
N VAL A 55 -1.03 -1.92 11.66
CA VAL A 55 -1.45 -0.92 10.65
C VAL A 55 -2.86 -1.21 10.13
N LEU A 56 -3.18 -2.48 9.88
CA LEU A 56 -4.51 -2.89 9.46
C LEU A 56 -5.58 -2.62 10.53
N ALA A 57 -5.21 -2.70 11.81
CA ALA A 57 -6.10 -2.36 12.92
C ALA A 57 -6.39 -0.86 12.96
N GLU A 58 -5.37 -0.01 12.77
CA GLU A 58 -5.58 1.44 12.61
C GLU A 58 -6.49 1.77 11.43
N LEU A 59 -6.41 0.98 10.34
CA LEU A 59 -7.28 1.12 9.18
C LEU A 59 -8.68 0.50 9.38
N GLY A 60 -8.93 -0.21 10.48
CA GLY A 60 -10.21 -0.84 10.80
C GLY A 60 -10.55 -2.08 9.97
N VAL A 61 -9.54 -2.77 9.45
CA VAL A 61 -9.72 -3.93 8.56
C VAL A 61 -9.03 -5.21 9.05
N ASP A 62 -8.34 -5.16 10.18
CA ASP A 62 -7.62 -6.30 10.76
C ASP A 62 -8.52 -7.50 11.05
N GLU A 63 -9.75 -7.27 11.51
CA GLU A 63 -10.66 -8.35 11.89
C GLU A 63 -11.01 -9.27 10.72
N GLN A 64 -11.18 -8.72 9.52
CA GLN A 64 -11.42 -9.52 8.30
C GLN A 64 -10.21 -10.40 7.98
N ILE A 65 -8.99 -9.86 8.17
CA ILE A 65 -7.75 -10.59 7.96
C ILE A 65 -7.55 -11.68 9.02
N ARG A 66 -7.92 -11.44 10.29
CA ARG A 66 -7.88 -12.46 11.34
C ARG A 66 -8.84 -13.61 11.05
N ARG A 67 -10.05 -13.30 10.60
CA ARG A 67 -11.11 -14.28 10.35
C ARG A 67 -10.80 -15.23 9.19
N GLU A 68 -10.31 -14.70 8.07
CA GLU A 68 -10.01 -15.50 6.87
C GLU A 68 -8.56 -16.00 6.83
N GLY A 69 -7.69 -15.47 7.70
CA GLY A 69 -6.27 -15.80 7.74
C GLY A 69 -5.95 -17.01 8.60
N ILE A 70 -4.90 -17.73 8.21
CA ILE A 70 -4.34 -18.83 8.99
C ILE A 70 -3.32 -18.24 9.96
N GLU A 71 -3.49 -18.48 11.25
CA GLU A 71 -2.55 -18.01 12.28
C GLU A 71 -1.14 -18.59 12.05
N MET A 72 -0.15 -17.71 11.96
CA MET A 72 1.25 -18.10 11.99
C MET A 72 1.77 -17.95 13.42
N ARG A 73 1.73 -19.00 14.22
CA ARG A 73 2.18 -18.97 15.64
C ARG A 73 3.68 -19.15 15.82
N ALA A 74 4.30 -19.93 14.94
CA ALA A 74 5.74 -20.17 14.97
C ALA A 74 6.30 -20.36 13.56
N MET A 75 7.53 -19.90 13.33
CA MET A 75 8.29 -20.11 12.10
C MET A 75 9.59 -20.82 12.46
N SER A 76 9.81 -22.01 11.89
CA SER A 76 11.02 -22.81 12.13
C SER A 76 11.92 -22.75 10.91
N PHE A 77 13.21 -22.54 11.15
CA PHE A 77 14.23 -22.41 10.11
C PHE A 77 15.08 -23.68 10.07
N HIS A 78 15.27 -24.21 8.88
CA HIS A 78 16.13 -25.36 8.61
C HIS A 78 17.13 -24.98 7.51
N SER A 79 18.37 -25.47 7.59
CA SER A 79 19.33 -25.36 6.49
C SER A 79 18.93 -26.27 5.32
N SER A 80 19.60 -26.11 4.19
CA SER A 80 19.38 -26.93 2.98
C SER A 80 19.57 -28.44 3.20
N ASN A 81 20.39 -28.84 4.17
CA ASN A 81 20.58 -30.24 4.57
C ASN A 81 19.65 -30.69 5.72
N GLY A 82 18.64 -29.88 6.08
CA GLY A 82 17.62 -30.21 7.07
C GLY A 82 17.96 -29.91 8.53
N LYS A 83 19.19 -29.46 8.84
CA LYS A 83 19.58 -29.10 10.22
C LYS A 83 18.71 -27.96 10.73
N TYR A 84 18.11 -28.16 11.91
CA TYR A 84 17.35 -27.12 12.60
C TYR A 84 18.26 -25.96 13.01
N LEU A 85 17.85 -24.74 12.66
CA LEU A 85 18.59 -23.50 12.91
C LEU A 85 17.96 -22.66 14.02
N GLY A 86 16.66 -22.81 14.26
CA GLY A 86 15.93 -22.06 15.27
C GLY A 86 14.46 -21.87 14.93
N THR A 87 13.70 -21.35 15.90
CA THR A 87 12.28 -21.02 15.76
C THR A 87 12.03 -19.62 16.29
N ILE A 88 11.20 -18.87 15.57
CA ILE A 88 10.63 -17.60 16.03
C ILE A 88 9.17 -17.85 16.41
N GLY A 89 8.76 -17.40 17.60
CA GLY A 89 7.42 -17.60 18.14
C GLY A 89 7.26 -18.94 18.87
N GLU A 90 6.07 -19.17 19.40
CA GLU A 90 5.73 -20.35 20.19
C GLU A 90 4.38 -20.90 19.72
N ARG A 91 4.25 -22.22 19.59
CA ARG A 91 3.02 -22.86 19.06
C ARG A 91 1.79 -22.62 19.94
N SER A 92 1.98 -22.52 21.25
CA SER A 92 0.96 -22.18 22.26
C SER A 92 0.78 -20.66 22.44
N GLY A 93 1.70 -19.84 21.93
CA GLY A 93 1.69 -18.40 22.11
C GLY A 93 0.77 -17.66 21.14
N GLU A 94 0.78 -16.34 21.27
CA GLU A 94 0.06 -15.42 20.38
C GLU A 94 0.55 -15.52 18.93
N PRO A 95 -0.36 -15.38 17.94
CA PRO A 95 0.01 -15.33 16.53
C PRO A 95 1.10 -14.28 16.25
N GLN A 96 2.11 -14.69 15.47
CA GLN A 96 3.17 -13.82 14.93
C GLN A 96 2.70 -13.06 13.68
N GLY A 97 1.53 -13.42 13.16
CA GLY A 97 0.95 -12.88 11.95
C GLY A 97 -0.12 -13.82 11.42
N TYR A 98 -0.66 -13.46 10.25
CA TYR A 98 -1.69 -14.23 9.57
C TYR A 98 -1.26 -14.49 8.13
N THR A 99 -1.37 -15.73 7.69
CA THR A 99 -1.16 -16.12 6.31
C THR A 99 -2.49 -16.11 5.58
N VAL A 100 -2.58 -15.30 4.54
CA VAL A 100 -3.79 -15.11 3.73
C VAL A 100 -3.47 -15.27 2.26
N LYS A 101 -4.49 -15.50 1.42
CA LYS A 101 -4.32 -15.37 -0.03
C LYS A 101 -4.00 -13.91 -0.34
N ARG A 102 -2.97 -13.66 -1.16
CA ARG A 102 -2.48 -12.31 -1.46
C ARG A 102 -3.58 -11.37 -1.98
N GLY A 103 -4.51 -11.86 -2.80
CA GLY A 103 -5.62 -11.05 -3.30
C GLY A 103 -6.58 -10.55 -2.22
N PHE A 104 -6.65 -11.23 -1.07
CA PHE A 104 -7.62 -10.89 -0.02
C PHE A 104 -7.30 -9.55 0.69
N PRO A 105 -6.07 -9.28 1.17
CA PRO A 105 -5.72 -7.94 1.66
C PRO A 105 -5.94 -6.81 0.65
N HIS A 106 -5.70 -7.07 -0.63
CA HIS A 106 -5.92 -6.08 -1.69
C HIS A 106 -7.40 -5.71 -1.79
N GLN A 107 -8.28 -6.72 -1.80
CA GLN A 107 -9.73 -6.53 -1.81
C GLN A 107 -10.20 -5.77 -0.58
N VAL A 108 -9.84 -6.25 0.62
CA VAL A 108 -10.27 -5.69 1.90
C VAL A 108 -9.89 -4.20 2.03
N LEU A 109 -8.66 -3.85 1.66
CA LEU A 109 -8.18 -2.47 1.72
C LEU A 109 -8.84 -1.58 0.67
N ARG A 110 -9.05 -2.10 -0.55
CA ARG A 110 -9.76 -1.36 -1.61
C ARG A 110 -11.20 -1.07 -1.20
N GLU A 111 -11.92 -2.06 -0.68
CA GLU A 111 -13.29 -1.88 -0.19
C GLU A 111 -13.33 -0.89 0.97
N ALA A 112 -12.36 -0.91 1.88
CA ALA A 112 -12.25 0.06 2.96
C ALA A 112 -12.07 1.50 2.43
N ALA A 113 -11.22 1.71 1.44
CA ALA A 113 -11.05 3.02 0.82
C ALA A 113 -12.34 3.50 0.14
N LEU A 114 -13.03 2.62 -0.59
CA LEU A 114 -14.32 2.94 -1.20
C LEU A 114 -15.39 3.30 -0.16
N ARG A 115 -15.43 2.61 0.99
CA ARG A 115 -16.32 2.95 2.11
C ARG A 115 -16.04 4.33 2.72
N GLU A 116 -14.79 4.79 2.70
CA GLU A 116 -14.42 6.16 3.10
C GLU A 116 -14.66 7.21 1.99
N GLY A 117 -15.29 6.83 0.88
CA GLY A 117 -15.60 7.72 -0.23
C GLY A 117 -14.38 8.14 -1.04
N ILE A 118 -13.32 7.31 -1.04
CA ILE A 118 -12.11 7.56 -1.81
C ILE A 118 -12.29 6.96 -3.21
N PRO A 119 -12.24 7.77 -4.29
CA PRO A 119 -12.38 7.27 -5.65
C PRO A 119 -11.19 6.39 -6.07
N VAL A 120 -11.49 5.35 -6.84
CA VAL A 120 -10.52 4.46 -7.48
C VAL A 120 -10.83 4.39 -8.97
N GLU A 121 -9.91 4.88 -9.79
CA GLU A 121 -10.01 4.93 -11.24
C GLU A 121 -9.12 3.84 -11.85
N PHE A 122 -9.75 2.84 -12.49
CA PHE A 122 -9.08 1.73 -13.16
C PHE A 122 -8.73 2.05 -14.62
N GLY A 123 -7.80 1.28 -15.19
CA GLY A 123 -7.30 1.50 -16.57
C GLY A 123 -6.43 2.77 -16.69
N ARG A 124 -5.93 3.30 -15.57
CA ARG A 124 -5.17 4.55 -15.48
C ARG A 124 -3.69 4.28 -15.28
N LYS A 125 -3.06 3.72 -16.31
CA LYS A 125 -1.62 3.46 -16.29
C LYS A 125 -0.84 4.75 -16.48
N LEU A 126 -0.12 5.19 -15.46
CA LEU A 126 0.72 6.38 -15.53
C LEU A 126 1.87 6.16 -16.52
N VAL A 127 2.00 7.05 -17.50
CA VAL A 127 3.08 7.02 -18.50
C VAL A 127 4.00 8.23 -18.41
N HIS A 128 3.50 9.34 -17.89
CA HIS A 128 4.28 10.58 -17.73
C HIS A 128 3.73 11.40 -16.57
N MET A 129 4.58 12.23 -15.96
CA MET A 129 4.15 13.23 -14.99
C MET A 129 4.91 14.53 -15.21
N GLN A 130 4.23 15.65 -14.97
CA GLN A 130 4.83 16.98 -14.97
C GLN A 130 4.61 17.62 -13.62
N MET A 131 5.65 18.24 -13.07
CA MET A 131 5.60 18.93 -11.79
C MET A 131 5.93 20.40 -12.00
N THR A 132 5.18 21.24 -11.30
CA THR A 132 5.46 22.65 -11.09
C THR A 132 5.72 22.85 -9.59
N ASP A 133 6.08 24.06 -9.17
CA ASP A 133 6.32 24.36 -7.75
C ASP A 133 5.09 24.15 -6.84
N ARG A 134 3.89 24.02 -7.41
CA ARG A 134 2.63 23.97 -6.65
C ARG A 134 1.71 22.80 -7.00
N GLN A 135 1.92 22.15 -8.15
CA GLN A 135 1.04 21.11 -8.65
C GLN A 135 1.79 20.04 -9.43
N VAL A 136 1.21 18.85 -9.45
CA VAL A 136 1.59 17.72 -10.28
C VAL A 136 0.46 17.38 -11.24
N THR A 137 0.81 17.07 -12.48
CA THR A 137 -0.09 16.51 -13.49
C THR A 137 0.39 15.11 -13.84
N ALA A 138 -0.47 14.12 -13.63
CA ALA A 138 -0.29 12.74 -14.07
C ALA A 138 -0.91 12.57 -15.47
N PHE A 139 -0.19 11.95 -16.40
CA PHE A 139 -0.67 11.60 -17.73
C PHE A 139 -0.71 10.08 -17.88
N PHE A 140 -1.84 9.59 -18.40
CA PHE A 140 -2.14 8.16 -18.48
C PHE A 140 -2.06 7.64 -19.92
N GLU A 141 -1.87 6.33 -20.07
CA GLU A 141 -1.73 5.65 -21.37
C GLU A 141 -2.97 5.82 -22.26
N ASP A 142 -4.16 5.99 -21.67
CA ASP A 142 -5.42 6.26 -22.35
C ASP A 142 -5.54 7.70 -22.90
N GLY A 143 -4.50 8.53 -22.74
CA GLY A 143 -4.47 9.93 -23.18
C GLY A 143 -5.10 10.91 -22.18
N THR A 144 -5.68 10.43 -21.08
CA THR A 144 -6.25 11.30 -20.05
C THR A 144 -5.18 11.83 -19.09
N SER A 145 -5.57 12.80 -18.26
CA SER A 145 -4.69 13.36 -17.24
C SER A 145 -5.44 13.74 -15.95
N ALA A 146 -4.71 13.80 -14.85
CA ALA A 146 -5.22 14.23 -13.55
C ALA A 146 -4.25 15.23 -12.90
N LYS A 147 -4.80 16.24 -12.23
CA LYS A 147 -4.03 17.27 -11.51
C LYS A 147 -4.25 17.17 -10.01
N GLY A 148 -3.18 17.35 -9.25
CA GLY A 148 -3.19 17.41 -7.79
C GLY A 148 -2.07 18.28 -7.24
N ASP A 149 -2.07 18.46 -5.92
CA ASP A 149 -1.01 19.19 -5.20
C ASP A 149 0.25 18.33 -5.04
N PHE A 150 0.09 17.01 -4.91
CA PHE A 150 1.19 16.06 -4.87
C PHE A 150 0.76 14.68 -5.36
N LEU A 151 1.76 13.85 -5.68
CA LEU A 151 1.58 12.48 -6.17
C LEU A 151 2.32 11.52 -5.26
N VAL A 152 1.67 10.42 -4.90
CA VAL A 152 2.27 9.32 -4.14
C VAL A 152 2.36 8.10 -5.04
N GLY A 153 3.58 7.61 -5.21
CA GLY A 153 3.82 6.39 -5.95
C GLY A 153 3.68 5.15 -5.09
N CYS A 154 2.65 4.35 -5.34
CA CYS A 154 2.38 3.09 -4.64
C CYS A 154 2.55 1.85 -5.54
N ASP A 155 2.91 2.04 -6.80
CA ASP A 155 3.27 0.99 -7.74
C ASP A 155 4.80 0.82 -7.81
N ALA A 156 5.27 -0.43 -7.86
CA ALA A 156 6.67 -0.79 -7.97
C ALA A 156 7.33 -0.25 -9.26
N PHE A 157 6.54 0.10 -10.27
CA PHE A 157 7.02 0.62 -11.56
C PHE A 157 7.46 2.10 -11.52
N ILE A 158 7.10 2.86 -10.49
CA ILE A 158 7.36 4.31 -10.43
C ILE A 158 8.85 4.65 -10.32
N ARG A 159 9.70 3.67 -9.99
CA ARG A 159 11.16 3.82 -10.04
C ARG A 159 11.68 4.25 -11.42
N ALA A 160 10.98 3.96 -12.51
CA ALA A 160 11.38 4.39 -13.86
C ALA A 160 11.12 5.88 -14.14
N LEU A 161 10.19 6.53 -13.42
CA LEU A 161 9.81 7.94 -13.63
C LEU A 161 10.44 8.89 -12.59
N ALA A 162 11.09 8.34 -11.55
CA ALA A 162 11.68 9.08 -10.43
C ALA A 162 13.02 9.79 -10.74
N SER A 163 13.35 10.06 -12.01
CA SER A 163 14.50 10.91 -12.35
C SER A 163 14.33 12.37 -11.90
N CYS A 164 13.10 12.79 -11.59
CA CYS A 164 12.78 14.06 -10.96
C CYS A 164 12.62 13.89 -9.43
N SER A 165 13.72 13.64 -8.72
CA SER A 165 13.69 13.58 -7.25
C SER A 165 13.60 14.99 -6.65
N CYS A 166 12.59 15.25 -5.83
CA CYS A 166 12.65 16.30 -4.82
C CYS A 166 13.76 15.93 -3.81
N ARG A 167 14.97 16.47 -3.99
CA ARG A 167 16.00 16.41 -2.95
C ARG A 167 15.60 17.40 -1.85
N ALA A 168 14.95 16.92 -0.80
CA ALA A 168 15.00 17.66 0.45
C ALA A 168 16.45 17.60 0.98
N PRO A 169 17.10 18.72 1.32
CA PRO A 169 18.37 18.67 2.02
C PRO A 169 18.12 18.15 3.44
N TRP A 170 18.28 16.85 3.63
CA TRP A 170 18.36 16.27 4.97
C TRP A 170 19.73 16.63 5.56
N SER A 171 19.76 17.61 6.46
CA SER A 171 20.92 17.93 7.29
C SER A 171 20.77 17.23 8.64
N PRO A 172 21.58 16.21 8.95
CA PRO A 172 21.64 15.69 10.30
C PRO A 172 22.49 16.65 11.13
N ASN A 173 21.86 17.63 11.77
CA ASN A 173 22.53 18.38 12.83
C ASN A 173 22.05 17.86 14.18
N ILE A 174 22.67 16.77 14.63
CA ILE A 174 22.61 16.34 16.03
C ILE A 174 23.98 16.65 16.63
N ARG A 175 24.11 17.86 17.17
CA ARG A 175 25.02 18.20 18.26
C ARG A 175 24.19 18.98 19.28
N GLY A 176 24.18 18.47 20.51
CA GLY A 176 23.43 18.99 21.65
C GLY A 176 23.26 17.87 22.66
#